data_AF-A0A382HL86-F1
#
_entry.id   AF-A0A382HL86-F1
#
_cell.length_a   1.000
_cell.length_b   1.000
_cell.length_c   1.000
_cell.angle_alpha   90.00
_cell.angle_beta   90.00
_cell.angle_gamma   90.00
#
_symmetry.space_group_name_H-M   'P 1'
#
loop_
_entity.id
_entity.type
_entity.pdbx_description
1 polymer ?
#
loop_
_entity_poly.entity_id
_entity_poly.type
_entity_poly.pdbx_seq_one_letter_code
_entity_poly.pdbx_strand_id
1 'polypeptide(L)'
;KVARRELEGSNIRVAAVATSFPSGQDDLALRLRQTKKAVKDGAEEIDMVISRGRFLAGDHQYVHDEITAVKEACGEAHLKVILETGELHTLDNVRKASDIALQAGTDFIKTSTGKVQPAATMEVTLVMLEAIRDHFHETGKAVGMKPAGGISNSKTAIRYLVMLRETLGNRWLTPDLFRFGASSLANDLLMQIVKQSSGVYQSLNYFSLD
;
A
#
# COMPACT_ATOMS: atom_id res chain seq x y z
N LYS A 1 -1.17 -13.54 14.46
CA LYS A 1 -1.57 -14.78 15.21
C LYS A 1 -3.05 -15.10 15.09
N VAL A 2 -3.97 -14.40 15.78
CA VAL A 2 -5.41 -14.74 15.75
C VAL A 2 -5.95 -14.76 14.33
N ALA A 3 -5.80 -13.66 13.56
CA ALA A 3 -6.24 -13.60 12.16
C ALA A 3 -5.70 -14.75 11.29
N ARG A 4 -4.40 -15.11 11.43
CA ARG A 4 -3.80 -16.21 10.68
C ARG A 4 -4.43 -17.57 11.00
N ARG A 5 -4.79 -17.80 12.27
CA ARG A 5 -5.50 -19.00 12.70
C ARG A 5 -6.93 -19.03 12.15
N GLU A 6 -7.67 -17.93 12.28
CA GLU A 6 -9.07 -17.88 11.80
C GLU A 6 -9.18 -17.94 10.27
N LEU A 7 -8.12 -17.56 9.54
CA LEU A 7 -8.05 -17.62 8.07
C LEU A 7 -7.39 -18.91 7.54
N GLU A 8 -7.20 -19.92 8.38
CA GLU A 8 -6.67 -21.22 7.96
C GLU A 8 -7.57 -21.88 6.91
N GLY A 9 -6.97 -22.38 5.82
CA GLY A 9 -7.70 -22.93 4.67
C GLY A 9 -8.28 -21.89 3.69
N SER A 10 -8.14 -20.59 3.96
CA SER A 10 -8.54 -19.52 3.03
C SER A 10 -7.37 -19.01 2.19
N ASN A 11 -7.68 -18.34 1.07
CA ASN A 11 -6.70 -17.65 0.21
C ASN A 11 -6.49 -16.18 0.63
N ILE A 12 -6.94 -15.78 1.82
CA ILE A 12 -6.80 -14.40 2.32
C ILE A 12 -5.45 -14.24 3.00
N ARG A 13 -4.59 -13.39 2.42
CA ARG A 13 -3.27 -13.05 2.97
C ARG A 13 -3.40 -12.11 4.17
N VAL A 14 -2.59 -12.34 5.20
CA VAL A 14 -2.53 -11.47 6.39
C VAL A 14 -1.43 -10.43 6.22
N ALA A 15 -1.81 -9.16 6.10
CA ALA A 15 -0.89 -8.03 6.15
C ALA A 15 -0.83 -7.43 7.57
N ALA A 16 0.35 -7.03 8.02
CA ALA A 16 0.54 -6.28 9.26
C ALA A 16 1.24 -4.94 8.96
N VAL A 17 0.81 -3.87 9.63
CA VAL A 17 1.65 -2.67 9.73
C VAL A 17 2.70 -2.94 10.81
N ALA A 18 3.96 -2.96 10.42
CA ALA A 18 5.09 -2.99 11.33
C ALA A 18 5.87 -1.68 11.16
N THR A 19 6.93 -1.47 11.93
CA THR A 19 7.77 -0.26 11.82
C THR A 19 7.12 1.01 12.36
N SER A 20 6.58 0.95 13.59
CA SER A 20 6.19 2.14 14.36
C SER A 20 5.06 2.95 13.73
N PHE A 21 4.12 2.24 13.12
CA PHE A 21 2.93 2.85 12.51
C PHE A 21 2.08 3.61 13.55
N PRO A 22 1.54 4.79 13.23
CA PRO A 22 1.62 5.47 11.92
C PRO A 22 2.82 6.42 11.77
N SER A 23 3.63 6.65 12.81
CA SER A 23 4.66 7.70 12.80
C SER A 23 5.91 7.32 11.99
N GLY A 24 6.33 6.05 12.03
CA GLY A 24 7.60 5.59 11.45
C GLY A 24 8.84 6.20 12.14
N GLN A 25 8.70 6.76 13.34
CA GLN A 25 9.75 7.59 13.98
C GLN A 25 10.63 6.83 14.99
N ASP A 26 10.38 5.55 15.28
CA ASP A 26 11.28 4.82 16.18
C ASP A 26 12.61 4.49 15.49
N ASP A 27 13.62 4.21 16.31
CA ASP A 27 14.90 3.70 15.87
C ASP A 27 14.79 2.45 14.98
N LEU A 28 15.68 2.35 13.98
CA LEU A 28 15.69 1.27 13.01
C LEU A 28 15.76 -0.10 13.68
N ALA A 29 16.54 -0.28 14.75
CA ALA A 29 16.64 -1.57 15.43
C ALA A 29 15.29 -2.02 16.01
N LEU A 30 14.47 -1.10 16.52
CA LEU A 30 13.13 -1.42 17.01
C LEU A 30 12.20 -1.77 15.84
N ARG A 31 12.24 -1.01 14.75
CA ARG A 31 11.45 -1.26 13.54
C ARG A 31 11.75 -2.64 12.93
N LEU A 32 13.03 -3.04 12.88
CA LEU A 32 13.45 -4.37 12.44
C LEU A 32 12.96 -5.48 13.37
N ARG A 33 13.00 -5.29 14.69
CA ARG A 33 12.44 -6.25 15.65
C ARG A 33 10.93 -6.41 15.50
N GLN A 34 10.20 -5.32 15.31
CA GLN A 34 8.74 -5.35 15.06
C GLN A 34 8.42 -6.11 13.77
N THR A 35 9.17 -5.86 12.70
CA THR A 35 9.02 -6.55 11.41
C THR A 35 9.21 -8.06 11.56
N LYS A 36 10.35 -8.48 12.12
CA LYS A 36 10.64 -9.91 12.37
C LYS A 36 9.59 -10.57 13.26
N LYS A 37 9.08 -9.84 14.26
CA LYS A 37 8.00 -10.32 15.14
C LYS A 37 6.70 -10.50 14.36
N ALA A 38 6.30 -9.55 13.52
CA ALA A 38 5.08 -9.64 12.74
C ALA A 38 5.13 -10.83 11.77
N VAL A 39 6.25 -11.02 11.08
CA VAL A 39 6.50 -12.19 10.22
C VAL A 39 6.42 -13.49 11.03
N LYS A 40 7.14 -13.58 12.17
CA LYS A 40 7.08 -14.75 13.08
C LYS A 40 5.66 -15.03 13.58
N ASP A 41 4.84 -14.00 13.73
CA ASP A 41 3.45 -14.10 14.18
C ASP A 41 2.47 -14.45 13.04
N GLY A 42 2.99 -14.71 11.83
CA GLY A 42 2.27 -15.23 10.67
C GLY A 42 1.81 -14.17 9.68
N ALA A 43 2.39 -12.96 9.68
CA ALA A 43 2.13 -11.98 8.63
C ALA A 43 2.86 -12.38 7.33
N GLU A 44 2.11 -12.46 6.24
CA GLU A 44 2.64 -12.74 4.90
C GLU A 44 3.06 -11.45 4.18
N GLU A 45 2.60 -10.31 4.69
CA GLU A 45 2.95 -9.02 4.13
C GLU A 45 3.15 -7.98 5.24
N ILE A 46 4.12 -7.09 5.06
CA ILE A 46 4.46 -6.01 5.97
C ILE A 46 4.24 -4.67 5.26
N ASP A 47 3.47 -3.78 5.85
CA ASP A 47 3.35 -2.39 5.42
C ASP A 47 4.27 -1.54 6.33
N MET A 48 5.34 -0.92 5.79
CA MET A 48 6.30 -0.07 6.51
C MET A 48 6.11 1.41 6.17
N VAL A 49 6.27 2.33 7.12
CA VAL A 49 6.27 3.79 6.84
C VAL A 49 7.71 4.28 6.72
N ILE A 50 8.05 5.05 5.68
CA ILE A 50 9.40 5.63 5.54
C ILE A 50 9.68 6.69 6.61
N SER A 51 10.95 6.91 6.91
CA SER A 51 11.41 8.05 7.70
C SER A 51 11.24 9.39 6.96
N ARG A 52 10.02 9.94 6.94
CA ARG A 52 9.63 11.18 6.22
C ARG A 52 10.49 12.39 6.57
N GLY A 53 10.83 12.57 7.85
CA GLY A 53 11.71 13.66 8.29
C GLY A 53 13.11 13.56 7.69
N ARG A 54 13.66 12.34 7.55
CA ARG A 54 14.95 12.09 6.89
C ARG A 54 14.86 12.38 5.40
N PHE A 55 13.78 11.92 4.76
CA PHE A 55 13.51 12.22 3.35
C PHE A 55 13.47 13.74 3.10
N LEU A 56 12.68 14.49 3.88
CA LEU A 56 12.52 15.94 3.73
C LEU A 56 13.79 16.72 4.09
N ALA A 57 14.66 16.16 4.95
CA ALA A 57 15.99 16.70 5.23
C ALA A 57 17.02 16.41 4.12
N GLY A 58 16.64 15.68 3.06
CA GLY A 58 17.52 15.32 1.95
C GLY A 58 18.37 14.07 2.20
N ASP A 59 18.17 13.37 3.31
CA ASP A 59 18.87 12.14 3.70
C ASP A 59 18.25 10.92 3.00
N HIS A 60 18.29 10.94 1.67
CA HIS A 60 17.67 9.93 0.81
C HIS A 60 18.35 8.57 0.93
N GLN A 61 19.67 8.55 1.18
CA GLN A 61 20.43 7.31 1.36
C GLN A 61 19.97 6.58 2.61
N TYR A 62 19.75 7.29 3.72
CA TYR A 62 19.18 6.68 4.92
C TYR A 62 17.82 6.03 4.63
N VAL A 63 16.95 6.70 3.88
CA VAL A 63 15.63 6.19 3.53
C VAL A 63 15.74 4.92 2.66
N HIS A 64 16.65 4.92 1.68
CA HIS A 64 16.96 3.73 0.88
C HIS A 64 17.40 2.57 1.78
N ASP A 65 18.43 2.79 2.61
CA ASP A 65 19.05 1.74 3.43
C ASP A 65 18.07 1.20 4.49
N GLU A 66 17.20 2.07 5.02
CA GLU A 66 16.12 1.68 5.90
C GLU A 66 15.14 0.72 5.21
N ILE A 67 14.73 1.02 3.97
CA ILE A 67 13.83 0.14 3.20
C ILE A 67 14.52 -1.20 2.91
N THR A 68 15.79 -1.17 2.50
CA THR A 68 16.58 -2.40 2.25
C THR A 68 16.68 -3.26 3.51
N ALA A 69 17.01 -2.68 4.67
CA ALA A 69 17.11 -3.41 5.92
C ALA A 69 15.76 -4.01 6.36
N VAL A 70 14.65 -3.29 6.16
CA VAL A 70 13.31 -3.81 6.45
C VAL A 70 12.93 -4.91 5.46
N LYS A 71 13.28 -4.78 4.17
CA LYS A 71 13.05 -5.81 3.14
C LYS A 71 13.78 -7.11 3.50
N GLU A 72 15.03 -7.02 3.92
CA GLU A 72 15.79 -8.17 4.42
C GLU A 72 15.12 -8.79 5.66
N ALA A 73 14.64 -7.96 6.60
CA ALA A 73 13.96 -8.43 7.80
C ALA A 73 12.59 -9.08 7.53
N CYS A 74 11.98 -8.83 6.36
CA CYS A 74 10.75 -9.49 5.95
C CYS A 74 10.96 -10.95 5.52
N GLY A 75 12.15 -11.31 5.02
CA GLY A 75 12.39 -12.61 4.40
C GLY A 75 11.46 -12.82 3.21
N GLU A 76 10.68 -13.91 3.25
CA GLU A 76 9.69 -14.24 2.21
C GLU A 76 8.42 -13.36 2.25
N ALA A 77 8.18 -12.63 3.35
CA ALA A 77 7.01 -11.77 3.44
C ALA A 77 7.15 -10.57 2.47
N HIS A 78 6.05 -10.20 1.81
CA HIS A 78 6.04 -9.05 0.92
C HIS A 78 6.13 -7.74 1.72
N LEU A 79 7.05 -6.86 1.35
CA LEU A 79 7.17 -5.51 1.87
C LEU A 79 6.36 -4.54 1.00
N LYS A 80 5.53 -3.72 1.65
CA LYS A 80 4.88 -2.55 1.05
C LYS A 80 5.38 -1.29 1.75
N VAL A 81 5.98 -0.39 1.00
CA VAL A 81 6.51 0.86 1.53
C VAL A 81 5.43 1.95 1.43
N ILE A 82 4.98 2.43 2.58
CA ILE A 82 4.12 3.60 2.73
C ILE A 82 4.99 4.86 2.68
N LEU A 83 4.78 5.68 1.65
CA LEU A 83 5.52 6.94 1.47
C LEU A 83 4.94 8.10 2.30
N GLU A 84 3.67 7.97 2.72
CA GLU A 84 2.83 9.04 3.26
C GLU A 84 2.87 10.30 2.40
N THR A 85 2.40 10.14 1.17
CA THR A 85 2.45 11.16 0.12
C THR A 85 1.81 12.50 0.52
N GLY A 86 0.84 12.50 1.45
CA GLY A 86 0.23 13.73 1.99
C GLY A 86 1.19 14.65 2.73
N GLU A 87 2.32 14.14 3.21
CA GLU A 87 3.35 14.90 3.93
C GLU A 87 4.62 15.12 3.11
N LEU A 88 4.65 14.65 1.85
CA LEU A 88 5.78 14.87 0.94
C LEU A 88 5.70 16.21 0.21
N HIS A 89 4.60 16.94 0.36
CA HIS A 89 4.32 18.30 -0.14
C HIS A 89 4.23 18.46 -1.66
N THR A 90 5.14 17.88 -2.44
CA THR A 90 5.23 18.04 -3.90
C THR A 90 5.18 16.71 -4.63
N LEU A 91 4.70 16.73 -5.88
CA LEU A 91 4.73 15.55 -6.75
C LEU A 91 6.17 15.09 -7.07
N ASP A 92 7.13 16.02 -7.15
CA ASP A 92 8.55 15.68 -7.31
C ASP A 92 9.08 14.85 -6.14
N ASN A 93 8.68 15.21 -4.91
CA ASN A 93 9.03 14.43 -3.72
C ASN A 93 8.34 13.06 -3.71
N VAL A 94 7.08 12.99 -4.14
CA VAL A 94 6.38 11.71 -4.31
C VAL A 94 7.10 10.82 -5.32
N ARG A 95 7.50 11.37 -6.47
CA ARG A 95 8.27 10.66 -7.50
C ARG A 95 9.58 10.15 -6.92
N LYS A 96 10.36 11.02 -6.29
CA LYS A 96 11.66 10.69 -5.71
C LYS A 96 11.56 9.62 -4.61
N ALA A 97 10.59 9.73 -3.71
CA ALA A 97 10.36 8.73 -2.67
C ALA A 97 9.95 7.37 -3.26
N SER A 98 9.18 7.38 -4.36
CA SER A 98 8.82 6.17 -5.11
C SER A 98 10.05 5.53 -5.72
N ASP A 99 10.88 6.30 -6.43
CA ASP A 99 12.11 5.81 -7.07
C ASP A 99 13.06 5.19 -6.03
N ILE A 100 13.24 5.82 -4.87
CA ILE A 100 14.04 5.28 -3.76
C ILE A 100 13.50 3.93 -3.27
N ALA A 101 12.19 3.83 -3.06
CA ALA A 101 11.56 2.59 -2.59
C ALA A 101 11.66 1.46 -3.62
N LEU A 102 11.51 1.78 -4.91
CA LEU A 102 11.67 0.85 -6.03
C LEU A 102 13.10 0.33 -6.13
N GLN A 103 14.09 1.23 -6.05
CA GLN A 103 15.52 0.89 -6.08
C GLN A 103 15.92 0.01 -4.88
N ALA A 104 15.33 0.27 -3.70
CA ALA A 104 15.56 -0.53 -2.49
C ALA A 104 14.92 -1.93 -2.55
N GLY A 105 14.17 -2.27 -3.61
CA GLY A 105 13.65 -3.62 -3.85
C GLY A 105 12.34 -3.95 -3.13
N THR A 106 11.48 -2.96 -2.89
CA THR A 106 10.14 -3.21 -2.33
C THR A 106 9.24 -3.99 -3.29
N ASP A 107 8.27 -4.75 -2.76
CA ASP A 107 7.29 -5.47 -3.58
C ASP A 107 6.09 -4.59 -3.94
N PHE A 108 5.80 -3.57 -3.11
CA PHE A 108 4.75 -2.58 -3.35
C PHE A 108 5.16 -1.20 -2.85
N ILE A 109 4.76 -0.16 -3.57
CA ILE A 109 4.67 1.19 -3.02
C ILE A 109 3.21 1.52 -2.67
N LYS A 110 3.02 2.22 -1.55
CA LYS A 110 1.71 2.58 -0.99
C LYS A 110 1.67 4.08 -0.71
N THR A 111 0.56 4.72 -1.05
CA THR A 111 0.40 6.17 -0.88
C THR A 111 0.49 6.60 0.59
N SER A 112 -0.40 6.07 1.43
CA SER A 112 -0.70 6.67 2.73
C SER A 112 -1.00 5.65 3.82
N THR A 113 -0.86 6.07 5.08
CA THR A 113 -1.26 5.28 6.25
C THR A 113 -2.78 5.26 6.43
N GLY A 114 -3.48 6.22 5.84
CA GLY A 114 -4.90 6.49 6.09
C GLY A 114 -5.16 7.25 7.40
N LYS A 115 -4.10 7.72 8.08
CA LYS A 115 -4.20 8.53 9.30
C LYS A 115 -3.94 10.02 9.06
N VAL A 116 -3.34 10.38 7.92
CA VAL A 116 -3.09 11.76 7.51
C VAL A 116 -3.93 12.11 6.27
N GLN A 117 -4.32 13.38 6.14
CA GLN A 117 -5.03 13.93 4.99
C GLN A 117 -4.20 15.07 4.35
N PRO A 118 -4.21 15.22 3.01
CA PRO A 118 -4.85 14.33 2.05
C PRO A 118 -4.14 12.97 1.95
N ALA A 119 -4.90 11.88 1.86
CA ALA A 119 -4.37 10.53 1.68
C ALA A 119 -4.07 10.22 0.19
N ALA A 120 -4.65 9.18 -0.39
CA ALA A 120 -4.53 8.92 -1.82
C ALA A 120 -5.32 9.95 -2.66
N THR A 121 -4.63 10.62 -3.58
CA THR A 121 -5.26 11.38 -4.67
C THR A 121 -4.91 10.76 -6.02
N MET A 122 -5.66 11.15 -7.06
CA MET A 122 -5.48 10.64 -8.42
C MET A 122 -4.11 11.08 -8.99
N GLU A 123 -3.72 12.32 -8.73
CA GLU A 123 -2.46 12.92 -9.20
C GLU A 123 -1.25 12.24 -8.56
N VAL A 124 -1.27 12.07 -7.23
CA VAL A 124 -0.24 11.34 -6.49
C VAL A 124 -0.11 9.91 -7.00
N THR A 125 -1.24 9.24 -7.21
CA THR A 125 -1.26 7.85 -7.67
C THR A 125 -0.69 7.73 -9.07
N LEU A 126 -1.04 8.65 -9.98
CA LEU A 126 -0.49 8.67 -11.33
C LEU A 126 1.05 8.78 -11.31
N VAL A 127 1.60 9.71 -10.53
CA VAL A 127 3.06 9.88 -10.39
C VAL A 127 3.74 8.59 -9.89
N MET A 128 3.13 7.91 -8.91
CA MET A 128 3.64 6.63 -8.40
C MET A 128 3.54 5.51 -9.44
N LEU A 129 2.46 5.48 -10.24
CA LEU A 129 2.32 4.53 -11.35
C LEU A 129 3.36 4.77 -12.44
N GLU A 130 3.65 6.02 -12.78
CA GLU A 130 4.71 6.37 -13.73
C GLU A 130 6.09 5.95 -13.22
N ALA A 131 6.37 6.11 -11.92
CA ALA A 131 7.59 5.61 -11.31
C ALA A 131 7.73 4.08 -11.45
N ILE A 132 6.65 3.33 -11.19
CA ILE A 132 6.61 1.87 -11.39
C ILE A 132 6.82 1.51 -12.86
N ARG A 133 6.18 2.22 -13.79
CA ARG A 133 6.32 1.99 -15.24
C ARG A 133 7.77 2.14 -15.67
N ASP A 134 8.38 3.26 -15.30
CA ASP A 134 9.73 3.61 -15.71
C ASP A 134 10.73 2.61 -15.10
N HIS A 135 10.58 2.26 -13.82
CA HIS A 135 11.37 1.21 -13.18
C HIS A 135 11.24 -0.16 -13.86
N PHE A 136 10.02 -0.54 -14.26
CA PHE A 136 9.79 -1.79 -14.98
C PHE A 136 10.43 -1.78 -16.36
N HIS A 137 10.38 -0.66 -17.09
CA HIS A 137 11.04 -0.52 -18.39
C HIS A 137 12.57 -0.62 -18.28
N GLU A 138 13.14 -0.07 -17.20
CA GLU A 138 14.58 -0.09 -16.97
C GLU A 138 15.08 -1.45 -16.48
N THR A 139 14.33 -2.13 -15.62
CA THR A 139 14.84 -3.29 -14.86
C THR A 139 14.15 -4.61 -15.19
N GLY A 140 12.98 -4.58 -15.83
CA GLY A 140 12.10 -5.73 -16.02
C GLY A 140 11.42 -6.22 -14.73
N LYS A 141 11.62 -5.57 -13.57
CA LYS A 141 11.04 -5.98 -12.29
C LYS A 141 9.68 -5.30 -12.08
N ALA A 142 8.64 -6.09 -11.90
CA ALA A 142 7.31 -5.58 -11.63
C ALA A 142 7.15 -5.32 -10.13
N VAL A 143 6.72 -4.10 -9.78
CA VAL A 143 6.39 -3.69 -8.41
C VAL A 143 4.91 -3.32 -8.34
N GLY A 144 4.25 -3.66 -7.25
CA GLY A 144 2.83 -3.40 -7.07
C GLY A 144 2.52 -1.98 -6.59
N MET A 145 1.29 -1.54 -6.86
CA MET A 145 0.77 -0.25 -6.39
C MET A 145 -0.39 -0.45 -5.40
N LYS A 146 -0.37 0.28 -4.28
CA LYS A 146 -1.44 0.26 -3.28
C LYS A 146 -1.89 1.68 -2.91
N PRO A 147 -2.86 2.28 -3.63
CA PRO A 147 -3.49 3.50 -3.16
C PRO A 147 -4.31 3.22 -1.90
N ALA A 148 -4.15 4.06 -0.87
CA ALA A 148 -4.77 3.87 0.43
C ALA A 148 -5.27 5.18 1.05
N GLY A 149 -6.44 5.11 1.69
CA GLY A 149 -7.11 6.24 2.35
C GLY A 149 -8.01 7.05 1.39
N GLY A 150 -9.23 7.35 1.83
CA GLY A 150 -10.20 8.15 1.07
C GLY A 150 -10.95 7.42 -0.05
N ILE A 151 -10.60 6.17 -0.35
CA ILE A 151 -11.27 5.36 -1.38
C ILE A 151 -12.38 4.53 -0.73
N SER A 152 -13.58 5.10 -0.64
CA SER A 152 -14.71 4.52 0.09
C SER A 152 -15.86 4.02 -0.79
N ASN A 153 -15.79 4.22 -2.11
CA ASN A 153 -16.86 3.79 -3.02
C ASN A 153 -16.34 3.29 -4.37
N SER A 154 -17.14 2.43 -4.99
CA SER A 154 -16.97 1.77 -6.28
C SER A 154 -16.72 2.74 -7.44
N LYS A 155 -17.41 3.89 -7.47
CA LYS A 155 -17.24 4.91 -8.51
C LYS A 155 -15.88 5.60 -8.43
N THR A 156 -15.32 5.76 -7.24
CA THR A 156 -13.94 6.20 -7.08
C THR A 156 -12.98 5.07 -7.45
N ALA A 157 -13.22 3.85 -6.97
CA ALA A 157 -12.36 2.70 -7.25
C ALA A 157 -12.20 2.40 -8.74
N ILE A 158 -13.27 2.51 -9.54
CA ILE A 158 -13.17 2.28 -11.00
C ILE A 158 -12.24 3.29 -11.68
N ARG A 159 -12.17 4.53 -11.21
CA ARG A 159 -11.26 5.56 -11.76
C ARG A 159 -9.80 5.18 -11.56
N TYR A 160 -9.46 4.62 -10.39
CA TYR A 160 -8.14 4.09 -10.09
C TYR A 160 -7.78 2.89 -10.99
N LEU A 161 -8.72 1.97 -11.22
CA LEU A 161 -8.50 0.82 -12.10
C LEU A 161 -8.30 1.23 -13.57
N VAL A 162 -9.06 2.23 -14.04
CA VAL A 162 -8.85 2.80 -15.37
C VAL A 162 -7.45 3.42 -15.46
N MET A 163 -7.07 4.29 -14.52
CA MET A 163 -5.73 4.91 -14.51
C MET A 163 -4.62 3.86 -14.50
N LEU A 164 -4.75 2.83 -13.67
CA LEU A 164 -3.80 1.71 -13.61
C LEU A 164 -3.64 1.04 -14.97
N ARG A 165 -4.76 0.71 -15.63
CA ARG A 165 -4.77 0.07 -16.94
C ARG A 165 -4.13 0.95 -18.01
N GLU A 166 -4.46 2.23 -18.04
CA GLU A 166 -3.92 3.17 -19.04
C GLU A 166 -2.41 3.43 -18.83
N THR A 167 -1.92 3.33 -17.58
CA THR A 167 -0.50 3.63 -17.27
C THR A 167 0.40 2.40 -17.31
N LEU A 168 -0.05 1.25 -16.78
CA LEU A 168 0.76 0.03 -16.62
C LEU A 168 0.26 -1.16 -17.45
N GLY A 169 -0.95 -1.09 -17.99
CA GLY A 169 -1.56 -2.16 -18.78
C GLY A 169 -2.19 -3.28 -17.95
N ASN A 170 -2.79 -4.25 -18.65
CA ASN A 170 -3.61 -5.30 -18.04
C ASN A 170 -2.85 -6.21 -17.05
N ARG A 171 -1.52 -6.32 -17.18
CA ARG A 171 -0.69 -7.15 -16.28
C ARG A 171 -0.83 -6.73 -14.81
N TRP A 172 -1.02 -5.45 -14.53
CA TRP A 172 -1.14 -4.94 -13.16
C TRP A 172 -2.53 -5.07 -12.55
N LEU A 173 -3.56 -5.47 -13.33
CA LEU A 173 -4.92 -5.70 -12.85
C LEU A 173 -5.06 -7.04 -12.10
N THR A 174 -4.15 -7.32 -11.17
CA THR A 174 -4.12 -8.56 -10.38
C THR A 174 -3.86 -8.26 -8.90
N PRO A 175 -4.30 -9.13 -7.97
CA PRO A 175 -4.03 -8.95 -6.54
C PRO A 175 -2.54 -8.93 -6.19
N ASP A 176 -1.66 -9.46 -7.03
CA ASP A 176 -0.22 -9.46 -6.78
C ASP A 176 0.48 -8.16 -7.18
N LEU A 177 -0.18 -7.29 -7.95
CA LEU A 177 0.40 -6.04 -8.46
C LEU A 177 -0.47 -4.80 -8.20
N PHE A 178 -1.73 -4.96 -7.76
CA PHE A 178 -2.57 -3.85 -7.37
C PHE A 178 -3.51 -4.19 -6.22
N ARG A 179 -3.62 -3.27 -5.25
CA ARG A 179 -4.46 -3.42 -4.05
C ARG A 179 -5.10 -2.09 -3.68
N PHE A 180 -6.37 -2.09 -3.27
CA PHE A 180 -6.94 -0.95 -2.55
C PHE A 180 -6.66 -1.07 -1.05
N GLY A 181 -6.14 -0.01 -0.44
CA GLY A 181 -6.13 0.16 1.02
C GLY A 181 -7.40 0.86 1.47
N ALA A 182 -8.41 0.09 1.85
CA ALA A 182 -9.73 0.61 2.23
C ALA A 182 -10.28 -0.08 3.48
N SER A 183 -11.07 0.66 4.27
CA SER A 183 -11.84 0.14 5.40
C SER A 183 -13.35 0.12 5.15
N SER A 184 -13.86 0.90 4.19
CA SER A 184 -15.31 1.00 3.92
C SER A 184 -15.72 0.65 2.47
N LEU A 185 -14.74 0.46 1.57
CA LEU A 185 -15.02 0.16 0.16
C LEU A 185 -15.70 -1.20 -0.03
N ALA A 186 -15.38 -2.19 0.81
CA ALA A 186 -15.94 -3.54 0.69
C ALA A 186 -17.46 -3.52 0.80
N ASN A 187 -18.01 -2.81 1.79
CA ASN A 187 -19.45 -2.66 1.96
C ASN A 187 -20.12 -1.92 0.80
N ASP A 188 -19.49 -0.89 0.23
CA ASP A 188 -20.04 -0.24 -0.97
C ASP A 188 -20.08 -1.19 -2.17
N LEU A 189 -19.01 -1.97 -2.39
CA LEU A 189 -18.98 -2.95 -3.48
C LEU A 189 -20.09 -4.01 -3.32
N LEU A 190 -20.27 -4.54 -2.11
CA LEU A 190 -21.35 -5.49 -1.83
C LEU A 190 -22.73 -4.89 -2.09
N MET A 191 -22.97 -3.64 -1.65
CA MET A 191 -24.21 -2.92 -1.95
C MET A 191 -24.43 -2.74 -3.45
N GLN A 192 -23.40 -2.39 -4.22
CA GLN A 192 -23.52 -2.24 -5.67
C GLN A 192 -23.81 -3.58 -6.36
N ILE A 193 -23.19 -4.68 -5.91
CA ILE A 193 -23.46 -6.03 -6.44
C ILE A 193 -24.92 -6.41 -6.21
N VAL A 194 -25.44 -6.21 -4.99
CA VAL A 194 -26.85 -6.51 -4.69
C VAL A 194 -27.79 -5.58 -5.46
N LYS A 195 -27.43 -4.31 -5.62
CA LYS A 195 -28.22 -3.37 -6.44
C LYS A 195 -28.30 -3.84 -7.90
N GLN A 196 -27.20 -4.32 -8.47
CA GLN A 196 -27.17 -4.82 -9.85
C GLN A 196 -27.98 -6.11 -10.01
N SER A 197 -27.97 -7.01 -9.03
CA SER A 197 -28.69 -8.29 -9.11
C SER A 197 -30.20 -8.16 -8.80
N SER A 198 -30.57 -7.31 -7.84
CA SER A 198 -31.95 -7.20 -7.34
C SER A 198 -32.71 -5.97 -7.85
N GLY A 199 -32.01 -4.95 -8.35
CA GLY A 199 -32.59 -3.66 -8.68
C GLY A 199 -32.93 -2.78 -7.46
N VAL A 200 -32.66 -3.22 -6.22
CA VAL A 200 -33.00 -2.50 -4.98
C VAL A 200 -31.74 -2.06 -4.23
N TYR A 201 -31.77 -0.87 -3.62
CA TYR A 201 -30.68 -0.43 -2.74
C TYR A 201 -30.84 -1.06 -1.36
N GLN A 202 -29.77 -1.65 -0.84
CA GLN A 202 -29.74 -2.17 0.53
C GLN A 202 -29.24 -1.13 1.52
N SER A 203 -29.70 -1.26 2.77
CA SER A 203 -29.18 -0.48 3.90
C SER A 203 -27.78 -0.97 4.28
N LEU A 204 -26.95 -0.05 4.75
CA LEU A 204 -25.64 -0.36 5.34
C LEU A 204 -25.77 -1.32 6.54
N ASN A 205 -26.92 -1.36 7.22
CA ASN A 205 -27.17 -2.21 8.38
C ASN A 205 -27.15 -3.73 8.07
N TYR A 206 -27.18 -4.12 6.80
CA TYR A 206 -27.08 -5.54 6.38
C TYR A 206 -25.63 -6.01 6.19
N PHE A 207 -24.65 -5.11 6.32
CA PHE A 207 -23.23 -5.40 6.14
C PHE A 207 -22.49 -5.23 7.46
N SER A 208 -21.30 -5.82 7.56
CA SER A 208 -20.48 -5.77 8.78
C SER A 208 -20.11 -4.32 9.12
N LEU A 209 -20.08 -4.02 10.41
CA LEU A 209 -19.54 -2.78 10.94
C LEU A 209 -18.01 -2.92 10.98
N ASP A 210 -17.36 -2.57 9.89
CA ASP A 210 -15.90 -2.59 9.73
C ASP A 210 -15.24 -1.35 10.37
#